data_AF-A0A420HLY3-F1
#
_entry.id   AF-A0A420HLY3-F1
#
_cell.length_a   1.000
_cell.length_b   1.000
_cell.length_c   1.000
_cell.angle_alpha   90.00
_cell.angle_beta   90.00
_cell.angle_gamma   90.00
#
_symmetry.space_group_name_H-M   'P 1'
#
loop_
_entity.id
_entity.type
_entity.pdbx_description
1 polymer ?
#
loop_
_entity_poly.entity_id
_entity_poly.type
_entity_poly.pdbx_seq_one_letter_code
_entity_poly.pdbx_strand_id
1 'polypeptide(L)' 'MNTTSLLVKKLSSRARLPTRGSAFAAGYDLHAAEEINIPARGKALVPTNIAIALPPGTSSFFYLTMKHHSPSTT' A
#
# COMPACT_ATOMS: atom_id res chain seq x y z
N MET A 1 7.08 25.52 -11.90
CA MET A 1 7.53 24.33 -11.17
C MET A 1 6.66 23.17 -11.61
N ASN A 2 7.21 22.14 -12.27
CA ASN A 2 6.40 21.01 -12.75
C ASN A 2 6.25 20.01 -11.59
N THR A 3 5.16 20.12 -10.83
CA THR A 3 4.86 19.18 -9.75
C THR A 3 4.35 17.88 -10.38
N THR A 4 5.21 16.86 -10.44
CA THR A 4 4.80 15.52 -10.87
C THR A 4 3.88 14.92 -9.80
N SER A 5 2.57 15.03 -10.02
CA SER A 5 1.57 14.41 -9.17
C SER A 5 1.53 12.89 -9.40
N LEU A 6 1.51 12.12 -8.32
CA LEU A 6 1.33 10.66 -8.39
C LEU A 6 -0.11 10.34 -8.80
N LEU A 7 -0.30 9.72 -9.96
CA LEU A 7 -1.63 9.32 -10.42
C LEU A 7 -1.99 7.95 -9.88
N VAL A 8 -3.13 7.87 -9.17
CA VAL A 8 -3.63 6.64 -8.54
C VAL A 8 -5.08 6.41 -8.94
N LYS A 9 -5.39 5.21 -9.43
CA LYS A 9 -6.76 4.77 -9.73
C LYS A 9 -7.20 3.73 -8.70
N LYS A 10 -8.33 3.96 -8.05
CA LYS A 10 -9.01 2.93 -7.26
C LYS A 10 -9.66 1.93 -8.20
N LEU A 11 -9.40 0.64 -7.98
CA LEU A 11 -9.98 -0.46 -8.75
C LEU A 11 -11.22 -1.04 -8.05
N SER A 12 -11.44 -0.73 -6.78
CA SER A 12 -12.63 -1.11 -6.02
C SER A 12 -13.01 -0.05 -4.99
N SER A 13 -14.23 -0.13 -4.46
CA SER A 13 -14.72 0.74 -3.38
C SER A 13 -13.97 0.55 -2.06
N ARG A 14 -13.38 -0.64 -1.85
CA ARG A 14 -12.57 -0.98 -0.67
C ARG A 14 -11.14 -0.44 -0.73
N ALA A 15 -10.71 0.06 -1.89
CA ALA A 15 -9.37 0.61 -2.06
C ALA A 15 -9.19 1.95 -1.33
N ARG A 16 -8.05 2.11 -0.67
CA ARG A 16 -7.65 3.35 0.01
C ARG A 16 -6.45 3.99 -0.70
N LEU A 17 -6.49 5.31 -0.84
CA LEU A 17 -5.39 6.05 -1.47
C LEU A 17 -4.13 5.98 -0.60
N PRO A 18 -2.93 5.90 -1.21
CA PRO A 18 -1.68 5.93 -0.46
C PRO A 18 -1.54 7.24 0.33
N THR A 19 -1.03 7.15 1.56
CA THR A 19 -0.79 8.31 2.42
C THR A 19 0.70 8.55 2.61
N ARG A 20 1.11 9.80 2.78
CA ARG A 20 2.49 10.14 3.14
C ARG A 20 2.54 10.46 4.63
N GLY A 21 3.36 9.73 5.39
CA GLY A 21 3.45 9.90 6.85
C GLY A 21 4.05 11.24 7.31
N SER A 22 4.88 11.87 6.49
CA SER A 22 5.45 13.21 6.75
C SER A 22 5.88 13.91 5.46
N ALA A 23 6.15 15.21 5.50
CA ALA A 23 6.57 15.97 4.31
C ALA A 23 7.80 15.37 3.61
N PHE A 24 8.74 14.84 4.40
CA PHE A 24 10.03 14.29 3.95
C PHE A 24 10.06 12.76 3.93
N ALA A 25 8.93 12.08 4.11
CA ALA A 25 8.90 10.62 4.02
C ALA A 25 9.35 10.16 2.63
N ALA A 26 10.22 9.14 2.61
CA ALA A 26 10.79 8.60 1.38
C ALA A 26 9.75 7.85 0.51
N GLY A 27 8.59 7.49 1.06
CA GLY A 27 7.58 6.71 0.37
C GLY A 27 6.15 7.01 0.84
N TYR A 28 5.22 6.23 0.31
CA TYR A 28 3.81 6.26 0.67
C TYR A 28 3.44 4.96 1.38
N ASP A 29 2.61 5.07 2.41
CA ASP A 29 2.00 3.93 3.07
C ASP A 29 0.91 3.35 2.16
N LEU A 30 0.95 2.03 1.97
CA LEU A 30 -0.08 1.28 1.27
C LEU A 30 -1.02 0.60 2.27
N HIS A 31 -2.24 0.36 1.83
CA HIS A 31 -3.28 -0.25 2.64
C HIS A 31 -3.81 -1.51 1.97
N ALA A 32 -3.99 -2.57 2.77
CA ALA A 32 -4.78 -3.72 2.33
C ALA A 32 -6.21 -3.27 2.05
N ALA A 33 -6.78 -3.73 0.95
CA ALA A 33 -8.19 -3.49 0.63
C ALA A 33 -9.11 -4.46 1.37
N GLU A 34 -8.56 -5.55 1.92
CA GLU A 34 -9.31 -6.66 2.50
C GLU A 34 -8.54 -7.25 3.68
N GLU A 35 -9.27 -7.85 4.61
CA GLU A 35 -8.68 -8.62 5.70
C GLU A 35 -8.08 -9.91 5.16
N ILE A 36 -6.89 -10.28 5.63
CA ILE A 36 -6.20 -11.49 5.22
C ILE A 36 -5.40 -12.08 6.38
N ASN A 37 -5.55 -13.39 6.56
CA ASN A 37 -4.77 -14.16 7.52
C ASN A 37 -3.49 -14.66 6.85
N ILE A 38 -2.36 -14.28 7.41
CA ILE A 38 -1.05 -14.74 6.95
C ILE A 38 -0.54 -15.77 7.95
N PRO A 39 -0.38 -17.04 7.53
CA PRO A 39 0.06 -18.08 8.45
C PRO A 39 1.46 -17.76 8.99
N ALA A 40 1.73 -18.19 10.22
CA ALA A 40 3.03 -17.99 10.84
C ALA A 40 4.15 -18.53 9.94
N ARG A 41 5.18 -17.71 9.70
CA ARG A 41 6.31 -18.01 8.79
C ARG A 41 5.90 -18.23 7.31
N GLY A 42 4.67 -17.88 6.95
CA GLY A 42 4.15 -17.97 5.58
C GLY A 42 4.24 -16.66 4.80
N LYS A 43 3.70 -16.68 3.58
CA LYS A 43 3.58 -15.53 2.68
C LYS A 43 2.17 -15.51 2.09
N ALA A 44 1.63 -14.32 1.84
CA ALA A 44 0.36 -14.16 1.12
C ALA A 44 0.42 -12.95 0.18
N LEU A 45 -0.43 -12.98 -0.84
CA LEU A 45 -0.69 -11.81 -1.67
C LEU A 45 -1.76 -10.96 -0.99
N VAL A 46 -1.41 -9.72 -0.64
CA VAL A 46 -2.31 -8.78 0.02
C VAL A 46 -2.84 -7.81 -1.04
N PRO A 47 -4.14 -7.86 -1.40
CA PRO A 47 -4.68 -6.99 -2.43
C PRO A 47 -4.78 -5.54 -1.92
N THR A 48 -4.27 -4.59 -2.70
CA THR A 48 -4.41 -3.15 -2.42
C THR A 48 -5.53 -2.50 -3.23
N ASN A 49 -5.98 -3.16 -4.30
CA ASN A 49 -7.02 -2.69 -5.23
C ASN A 49 -6.78 -1.26 -5.77
N ILE A 50 -5.51 -0.89 -6.00
CA ILE A 50 -5.12 0.35 -6.67
C ILE A 50 -4.21 0.07 -7.87
N ALA A 51 -4.26 0.96 -8.87
CA ALA A 51 -3.27 1.05 -9.92
C ALA A 51 -2.56 2.41 -9.82
N ILE A 52 -1.24 2.41 -10.01
CA ILE A 52 -0.40 3.61 -9.93
C ILE A 52 0.27 3.83 -11.29
N ALA A 53 0.16 5.04 -11.83
CA ALA A 53 0.92 5.40 -13.03
C ALA A 53 2.29 5.92 -12.61
N LEU A 54 3.35 5.25 -13.08
CA LEU A 54 4.73 5.68 -12.84
C LEU A 54 5.17 6.68 -13.91
N PRO A 55 5.80 7.80 -13.54
CA PRO A 55 6.47 8.66 -14.49
C PRO A 55 7.56 7.90 -15.27
N PRO A 56 7.77 8.21 -16.56
CA PRO A 56 8.87 7.64 -17.33
C PRO A 56 10.22 7.82 -16.62
N GLY A 57 11.08 6.79 -16.66
CA GLY A 57 12.41 6.81 -16.06
C GLY A 57 12.44 6.63 -14.54
N THR A 58 11.30 6.31 -13.90
CA THR A 58 11.26 5.99 -12.47
C THR A 58 10.98 4.51 -12.23
N SER A 59 11.68 3.93 -11.26
CA SER A 59 11.44 2.59 -10.76
C SER A 59 10.81 2.68 -9.37
N SER A 60 9.71 1.97 -9.15
CA SER A 60 9.04 1.93 -7.84
C SER A 60 9.46 0.71 -7.04
N PHE A 61 9.81 0.91 -5.77
CA PHE A 61 9.92 -0.16 -4.77
C PHE A 61 8.74 -0.08 -3.82
N PHE A 62 8.09 -1.22 -3.60
CA PHE A 62 6.99 -1.34 -2.65
C PHE A 62 7.45 -2.13 -1.44
N TYR A 63 7.36 -1.51 -0.27
CA TYR A 63 7.59 -2.16 1.01
C TYR A 63 6.27 -2.18 1.76
N LEU A 64 5.75 -3.38 2.04
CA LEU A 64 4.61 -3.54 2.94
C LEU A 64 5.14 -3.71 4.37
N THR A 65 4.75 -2.80 5.25
CA THR A 65 4.90 -3.01 6.70
C THR A 65 3.64 -3.70 7.22
N MET A 66 3.82 -4.82 7.91
CA MET A 66 2.70 -5.52 8.54
C MET A 66 2.64 -5.19 10.01
N LYS A 67 1.48 -4.75 10.49
CA LYS A 67 1.20 -4.68 11.93
C LYS A 67 0.71 -6.05 12.36
N HIS A 68 1.44 -6.70 13.26
CA HIS A 68 1.00 -7.95 13.86
C HIS A 68 -0.25 -7.68 14.71
N HIS A 69 -1.40 -8.21 14.30
CA HIS A 69 -2.58 -8.26 15.14
C HIS A 69 -2.62 -9.66 15.77
N SER A 70 -2.33 -9.76 17.07
CA SER A 70 -2.57 -11.01 17.79
C SER A 70 -4.09 -11.21 17.85
N PRO A 71 -4.63 -12.34 17.38
CA PRO A 71 -6.04 -12.62 17.57
C PRO A 71 -6.33 -12.65 19.08
N SER A 72 -7.33 -11.89 19.52
CA SER A 72 -7.81 -11.96 20.89
C SER A 72 -8.38 -13.35 21.13
N THR A 73 -7.68 -14.18 21.89
CA THR A 73 -8.20 -15.47 22.36
C THR A 73 -9.48 -15.20 23.16
N THR A 74 -10.60 -15.73 22.67
CA THR A 74 -11.85 -15.86 23.46
C THR A 74 -11.98 -17.30 23.91
#